data_AF-A0A182PH41-F1
#
_entry.id   AF-A0A182PH41-F1
#
_cell.length_a   1.000
_cell.length_b   1.000
_cell.length_c   1.000
_cell.angle_alpha   90.00
_cell.angle_beta   90.00
_cell.angle_gamma   90.00
#
_symmetry.space_group_name_H-M   'P 1'
#
loop_
_entity.id
_entity.type
_entity.pdbx_description
1 polymer ?
#
loop_
_entity_poly.entity_id
_entity_poly.type
_entity_poly.pdbx_seq_one_letter_code
_entity_poly.pdbx_strand_id
1 'polypeptide(L)'
;MAATCANWNGVALDEFAGCESNLAANRQTRMLADLALVGCYNKTYMPAAERDRIMLASAKRNLAAMSYFGLTEYQKISQYIFEETFNLRFAIPFEQHNTTVSTVTMNSLTPDQRARIDQLNALDLELYAFAKKLMFQRFERLKAKDNDFEVRFAHLGNLGVRNGVTEFNWDSNIDDMPSNEHH
;
A
#
# COMPACT_ATOMS: atom_id res chain seq x y z
N MET A 1 12.49 10.50 -30.11
CA MET A 1 11.44 9.54 -30.49
C MET A 1 10.51 9.40 -29.31
N ALA A 2 9.25 9.82 -29.43
CA ALA A 2 8.25 9.61 -28.38
C ALA A 2 7.87 8.13 -28.39
N ALA A 3 8.11 7.42 -27.29
CA ALA A 3 7.69 6.03 -27.14
C ALA A 3 6.16 5.96 -27.22
N THR A 4 5.65 5.25 -28.22
CA THR A 4 4.23 4.92 -28.37
C THR A 4 3.78 4.04 -27.20
N CYS A 5 2.71 4.45 -26.52
CA CYS A 5 2.12 3.85 -25.31
C CYS A 5 1.48 2.45 -25.53
N ALA A 6 2.21 1.46 -26.05
CA ALA A 6 1.69 0.09 -26.13
C ALA A 6 1.99 -0.70 -24.85
N ASN A 7 3.19 -0.57 -24.29
CA ASN A 7 3.56 -1.02 -22.93
C ASN A 7 4.94 -0.45 -22.55
N TRP A 8 5.20 -0.32 -21.25
CA TRP A 8 6.48 0.16 -20.70
C TRP A 8 7.41 -0.99 -20.31
N ASN A 9 7.35 -2.08 -21.07
CA ASN A 9 8.15 -3.28 -20.78
C ASN A 9 9.64 -2.97 -21.00
N GLY A 10 10.48 -3.32 -20.03
CA GLY A 10 11.93 -3.09 -20.10
C GLY A 10 12.38 -1.65 -19.90
N VAL A 11 11.48 -0.74 -19.50
CA VAL A 11 11.84 0.66 -19.21
C VAL A 11 12.84 0.75 -18.06
N ALA A 12 13.89 1.53 -18.26
CA ALA A 12 14.88 1.78 -17.21
C ALA A 12 14.26 2.62 -16.07
N LEU A 13 14.77 2.46 -14.85
CA LEU A 13 14.26 3.19 -13.68
C LEU A 13 14.33 4.72 -13.87
N ASP A 14 15.43 5.22 -14.43
CA ASP A 14 15.63 6.66 -14.63
C ASP A 14 14.65 7.22 -15.68
N GLU A 15 14.36 6.45 -16.73
CA GLU A 15 13.36 6.81 -17.73
C GLU A 15 11.95 6.81 -17.13
N PHE A 16 11.63 5.77 -16.34
CA PHE A 16 10.38 5.67 -15.59
C PHE A 16 10.16 6.86 -14.64
N ALA A 17 11.21 7.23 -13.90
CA ALA A 17 11.22 8.34 -12.95
C ALA A 17 11.31 9.73 -13.63
N GLY A 18 11.73 9.79 -14.88
CA GLY A 18 11.82 11.00 -15.69
C GLY A 18 10.48 11.43 -16.32
N CYS A 19 9.50 10.52 -16.41
CA CYS A 19 8.25 10.81 -17.09
C CYS A 19 7.26 11.63 -16.23
N GLU A 20 6.91 12.84 -16.68
CA GLU A 20 6.03 13.77 -15.96
C GLU A 20 4.56 13.34 -15.84
N SER A 21 4.12 12.45 -16.74
CA SER A 21 2.75 11.90 -16.75
C SER A 21 2.64 10.56 -16.04
N ASN A 22 3.73 10.06 -15.44
CA ASN A 22 3.75 8.78 -14.75
C ASN A 22 2.78 8.78 -13.54
N LEU A 23 1.79 7.91 -13.60
CA LEU A 23 0.79 7.74 -12.54
C LEU A 23 1.33 6.98 -11.31
N ALA A 24 2.55 6.46 -11.33
CA ALA A 24 3.17 5.88 -10.15
C ALA A 24 3.54 6.94 -9.09
N ALA A 25 3.89 8.16 -9.52
CA ALA A 25 4.24 9.24 -8.60
C ALA A 25 3.03 9.63 -7.73
N ASN A 26 3.26 9.68 -6.41
CA ASN A 26 2.24 9.97 -5.39
C ASN A 26 0.93 9.19 -5.57
N ARG A 27 1.05 7.91 -5.97
CA ARG A 27 -0.10 7.06 -6.32
C ARG A 27 -1.06 6.90 -5.15
N GLN A 28 -0.56 6.64 -3.95
CA GLN A 28 -1.43 6.37 -2.79
C GLN A 28 -2.22 7.62 -2.42
N THR A 29 -1.55 8.77 -2.37
CA THR A 29 -2.18 10.06 -2.11
C THR A 29 -3.24 10.38 -3.16
N ARG A 30 -2.92 10.21 -4.44
CA ARG A 30 -3.88 10.46 -5.53
C ARG A 30 -5.09 9.53 -5.48
N MET A 31 -4.90 8.25 -5.14
CA MET A 31 -5.98 7.26 -5.09
C MET A 31 -6.87 7.40 -3.84
N LEU A 32 -6.36 7.97 -2.76
CA LEU A 32 -7.12 8.17 -1.52
C LEU A 32 -7.76 9.56 -1.41
N ALA A 33 -7.27 10.54 -2.16
CA ALA A 33 -7.83 11.88 -2.19
C ALA A 33 -9.14 11.96 -2.99
N ASP A 34 -9.97 12.95 -2.65
CA ASP A 34 -11.03 13.42 -3.54
C ASP A 34 -10.42 14.36 -4.59
N LEU A 35 -10.30 13.86 -5.82
CA LEU A 35 -9.67 14.62 -6.90
C LEU A 35 -10.54 15.77 -7.42
N ALA A 36 -11.86 15.79 -7.15
CA ALA A 36 -12.71 16.90 -7.54
C ALA A 36 -12.28 18.22 -6.87
N LEU A 37 -11.70 18.13 -5.66
CA LEU A 37 -11.16 19.28 -4.92
C LEU A 37 -10.00 19.98 -5.63
N VAL A 38 -9.34 19.30 -6.58
CA VAL A 38 -8.15 19.79 -7.29
C VAL A 38 -8.32 19.83 -8.81
N GLY A 39 -9.56 19.88 -9.30
CA GLY A 39 -9.85 19.92 -10.74
C GLY A 39 -9.56 18.59 -11.45
N CYS A 40 -9.71 17.47 -10.74
CA CYS A 40 -9.44 16.12 -11.21
C CYS A 40 -7.99 15.97 -11.71
N TYR A 41 -7.83 15.71 -13.01
CA TYR A 41 -6.54 15.55 -13.68
C TYR A 41 -6.05 16.84 -14.37
N ASN A 42 -6.83 17.92 -14.31
CA ASN A 42 -6.41 19.20 -14.87
C ASN A 42 -5.35 19.87 -13.99
N LYS A 43 -4.07 19.65 -14.31
CA LYS A 43 -2.93 20.22 -13.57
C LYS A 43 -2.87 21.76 -13.63
N THR A 44 -3.55 22.41 -14.58
CA THR A 44 -3.56 23.88 -14.70
C THR A 44 -4.69 24.54 -13.92
N TYR A 45 -5.54 23.76 -13.25
CA TYR A 45 -6.67 24.28 -12.48
C TYR A 45 -6.23 25.17 -11.30
N MET A 46 -5.08 24.88 -10.69
CA MET A 46 -4.52 25.63 -9.57
C MET A 46 -3.00 25.42 -9.46
N PRO A 47 -2.27 26.24 -8.69
CA PRO A 47 -0.83 26.08 -8.49
C PRO A 47 -0.48 24.69 -7.91
N ALA A 48 0.63 24.11 -8.39
CA ALA A 48 1.03 22.75 -8.01
C ALA A 48 1.16 22.54 -6.49
N ALA A 49 1.78 23.50 -5.79
CA ALA A 49 1.95 23.41 -4.34
C ALA A 49 0.60 23.42 -3.58
N GLU A 50 -0.37 24.20 -4.06
CA GLU A 50 -1.72 24.23 -3.47
C GLU A 50 -2.47 22.94 -3.75
N ARG A 51 -2.39 22.45 -4.99
CA ARG A 51 -2.93 21.16 -5.41
C ARG A 51 -2.42 20.03 -4.52
N ASP A 52 -1.12 19.96 -4.31
CA ASP A 52 -0.48 18.90 -3.52
C ASP A 52 -0.92 18.94 -2.05
N ARG A 53 -0.99 20.15 -1.46
CA ARG A 53 -1.48 20.36 -0.10
C ARG A 53 -2.93 19.89 0.07
N ILE A 54 -3.83 20.27 -0.83
CA ILE A 54 -5.25 19.89 -0.78
C ILE A 54 -5.42 18.38 -0.95
N MET A 55 -4.73 17.81 -1.94
CA MET A 55 -4.78 16.38 -2.24
C MET A 55 -4.30 15.54 -1.04
N LEU A 56 -3.17 15.91 -0.42
CA LEU A 56 -2.66 15.23 0.76
C LEU A 56 -3.59 15.34 1.96
N ALA A 57 -4.13 16.53 2.22
CA ALA A 57 -5.09 16.74 3.31
C ALA A 57 -6.36 15.88 3.11
N SER A 58 -6.87 15.82 1.87
CA SER A 58 -8.01 14.95 1.53
C SER A 58 -7.68 13.47 1.73
N ALA A 59 -6.50 13.02 1.27
CA ALA A 59 -6.08 11.62 1.41
C ALA A 59 -5.98 11.20 2.88
N LYS A 60 -5.35 12.03 3.74
CA LYS A 60 -5.27 11.78 5.19
C LYS A 60 -6.65 11.70 5.83
N ARG A 61 -7.56 12.63 5.49
CA ARG A 61 -8.93 12.63 6.00
C ARG A 61 -9.68 11.36 5.59
N ASN A 62 -9.62 11.00 4.32
CA ASN A 62 -10.34 9.84 3.78
C ASN A 62 -9.78 8.54 4.37
N LEU A 63 -8.46 8.37 4.43
CA LEU A 63 -7.80 7.22 5.07
C LEU A 63 -8.20 7.10 6.54
N ALA A 64 -8.25 8.22 7.27
CA ALA A 64 -8.67 8.22 8.67
C ALA A 64 -10.14 7.88 8.88
N ALA A 65 -11.00 8.16 7.90
CA ALA A 65 -12.41 7.84 7.92
C ALA A 65 -12.72 6.38 7.52
N MET A 66 -11.78 5.69 6.85
CA MET A 66 -11.95 4.27 6.54
C MET A 66 -12.08 3.43 7.81
N SER A 67 -13.03 2.50 7.80
CA SER A 67 -13.24 1.54 8.89
C SER A 67 -11.96 0.77 9.20
N TYR A 68 -11.20 0.41 8.17
CA TYR A 68 -9.96 -0.33 8.29
C TYR A 68 -8.99 -0.03 7.13
N PHE A 69 -7.69 -0.08 7.42
CA PHE A 69 -6.62 -0.20 6.44
C PHE A 69 -5.44 -0.96 7.10
N GLY A 70 -4.61 -1.61 6.28
CA GLY A 70 -3.43 -2.34 6.73
C GLY A 70 -2.15 -1.76 6.12
N LEU A 71 -1.00 -2.12 6.72
CA LEU A 71 0.32 -1.78 6.20
C LEU A 71 1.10 -3.07 5.91
N THR A 72 1.75 -3.11 4.75
CA THR A 72 2.38 -4.33 4.21
C THR A 72 3.52 -4.86 5.07
N GLU A 73 4.21 -3.99 5.82
CA GLU A 73 5.27 -4.40 6.75
C GLU A 73 4.76 -4.81 8.15
N TYR A 74 3.44 -4.75 8.38
CA TYR A 74 2.81 -5.04 9.66
C TYR A 74 1.61 -6.00 9.49
N GLN A 75 1.81 -7.12 8.81
CA GLN A 75 0.75 -8.07 8.47
C GLN A 75 0.00 -8.60 9.69
N LYS A 76 0.72 -9.05 10.73
CA LYS A 76 0.11 -9.58 11.96
C LYS A 76 -0.72 -8.53 12.72
N ILE A 77 -0.22 -7.31 12.81
CA ILE A 77 -0.96 -6.18 13.42
C ILE A 77 -2.19 -5.85 12.57
N SER A 78 -2.02 -5.82 11.24
CA SER A 78 -3.11 -5.57 10.30
C SER A 78 -4.21 -6.61 10.42
N GLN A 79 -3.87 -7.90 10.56
CA GLN A 79 -4.82 -8.98 10.82
C GLN A 79 -5.60 -8.73 12.12
N TYR A 80 -4.90 -8.49 13.23
CA TYR A 80 -5.54 -8.25 14.52
C TYR A 80 -6.51 -7.06 14.47
N ILE A 81 -6.10 -5.92 13.93
CA ILE A 81 -6.96 -4.74 13.82
C ILE A 81 -8.20 -5.07 12.98
N PHE A 82 -8.07 -5.80 11.87
CA PHE A 82 -9.20 -6.18 11.03
C PHE A 82 -10.21 -7.04 11.79
N GLU A 83 -9.71 -8.10 12.42
CA GLU A 83 -10.51 -9.05 13.16
C GLU A 83 -11.29 -8.38 14.30
N GLU A 84 -10.65 -7.52 15.07
CA GLU A 84 -11.32 -6.77 16.16
C GLU A 84 -12.26 -5.68 15.64
N THR A 85 -11.96 -5.05 14.50
CA THR A 85 -12.80 -3.99 13.93
C THR A 85 -14.13 -4.56 13.42
N PHE A 86 -14.12 -5.74 12.82
CA PHE A 86 -15.30 -6.36 12.20
C PHE A 86 -15.87 -7.54 12.99
N ASN A 87 -15.26 -7.91 14.11
CA ASN A 87 -15.59 -9.10 14.90
C ASN A 87 -15.60 -10.38 14.05
N LEU A 88 -14.53 -10.56 13.25
CA LEU A 88 -14.29 -11.72 12.38
C LEU A 88 -12.99 -12.40 12.77
N ARG A 89 -12.76 -13.62 12.28
CA ARG A 89 -11.49 -14.35 12.43
C ARG A 89 -11.06 -14.93 11.10
N PHE A 90 -9.79 -14.77 10.76
CA PHE A 90 -9.22 -15.49 9.63
C PHE A 90 -8.92 -16.94 10.03
N ALA A 91 -9.13 -17.88 9.11
CA ALA A 91 -8.78 -19.28 9.32
C ALA A 91 -7.27 -19.56 9.18
N ILE A 92 -6.56 -18.67 8.47
CA ILE A 92 -5.13 -18.74 8.21
C ILE A 92 -4.51 -17.42 8.67
N PRO A 93 -3.41 -17.44 9.46
CA PRO A 93 -2.72 -16.23 9.87
C PRO A 93 -2.07 -15.54 8.67
N PHE A 94 -1.95 -14.21 8.73
CA PHE A 94 -1.21 -13.47 7.72
C PHE A 94 0.29 -13.71 7.87
N GLU A 95 0.97 -13.93 6.75
CA GLU A 95 2.41 -14.14 6.71
C GLU A 95 3.16 -12.85 6.34
N GLN A 96 4.25 -12.58 7.06
CA GLN A 96 5.08 -11.42 6.81
C GLN A 96 6.26 -11.81 5.90
N HIS A 97 6.19 -11.42 4.63
CA HIS A 97 7.30 -11.57 3.69
C HIS A 97 8.12 -10.27 3.62
N ASN A 98 9.26 -10.25 4.31
CA ASN A 98 10.14 -9.07 4.33
C ASN A 98 11.07 -9.00 3.10
N THR A 99 11.30 -10.13 2.44
CA THR A 99 12.08 -10.19 1.20
C THR A 99 11.15 -9.93 0.02
N THR A 100 11.13 -8.69 -0.43
CA THR A 100 10.36 -8.27 -1.60
C THR A 100 11.31 -7.87 -2.73
N VAL A 101 10.79 -7.86 -3.97
CA VAL A 101 11.53 -7.30 -5.12
C VAL A 101 12.03 -5.89 -4.79
N SER A 102 11.20 -5.06 -4.15
CA SER A 102 11.58 -3.71 -3.74
C SER A 102 12.75 -3.71 -2.74
N THR A 103 12.73 -4.59 -1.73
CA THR A 103 13.83 -4.70 -0.77
C THR A 103 15.17 -5.00 -1.46
N VAL A 104 15.16 -5.90 -2.45
CA VAL A 104 16.36 -6.24 -3.24
C VAL A 104 16.79 -5.06 -4.10
N THR A 105 15.86 -4.46 -4.84
CA THR A 105 16.14 -3.32 -5.73
C THR A 105 16.68 -2.12 -4.96
N MET A 106 16.16 -1.83 -3.76
CA MET A 106 16.60 -0.71 -2.92
C MET A 106 18.08 -0.79 -2.55
N ASN A 107 18.65 -2.00 -2.45
CA ASN A 107 20.07 -2.21 -2.17
C ASN A 107 20.96 -1.94 -3.41
N SER A 108 20.39 -1.97 -4.61
CA SER A 108 21.09 -1.70 -5.88
C SER A 108 20.94 -0.25 -6.37
N LEU A 109 20.10 0.57 -5.74
CA LEU A 109 19.89 1.95 -6.17
C LEU A 109 21.07 2.86 -5.82
N THR A 110 21.40 3.77 -6.73
CA THR A 110 22.32 4.87 -6.40
C THR A 110 21.67 5.87 -5.43
N PRO A 111 22.46 6.68 -4.70
CA PRO A 111 21.92 7.74 -3.84
C PRO A 111 21.02 8.73 -4.60
N ASP A 112 21.40 9.08 -5.84
CA ASP A 112 20.64 10.01 -6.67
C ASP A 112 19.30 9.42 -7.11
N GLN A 113 19.26 8.14 -7.47
CA GLN A 113 18.02 7.43 -7.79
C GLN A 113 17.08 7.39 -6.60
N ARG A 114 17.61 7.13 -5.40
CA ARG A 114 16.82 7.13 -4.16
C ARG A 114 16.25 8.52 -3.89
N ALA A 115 17.07 9.56 -3.93
CA ALA A 115 16.62 10.93 -3.74
C ALA A 115 15.55 11.34 -4.75
N ARG A 116 15.68 10.90 -6.02
CA ARG A 116 14.69 11.14 -7.06
C ARG A 116 13.35 10.45 -6.76
N ILE A 117 13.38 9.19 -6.33
CA ILE A 117 12.17 8.45 -5.94
C ILE A 117 11.48 9.12 -4.75
N ASP A 118 12.24 9.56 -3.75
CA ASP A 118 11.70 10.25 -2.58
C ASP A 118 11.03 11.56 -2.96
N GLN A 119 11.66 12.35 -3.84
CA GLN A 119 11.07 13.60 -4.35
C GLN A 119 9.78 13.37 -5.14
N LEU A 120 9.76 12.36 -6.02
CA LEU A 120 8.58 12.00 -6.81
C LEU A 120 7.40 11.56 -5.94
N ASN A 121 7.69 10.99 -4.77
CA ASN A 121 6.71 10.40 -3.87
C ASN A 121 6.59 11.15 -2.53
N ALA A 122 6.97 12.43 -2.50
CA ALA A 122 7.00 13.23 -1.27
C ALA A 122 5.65 13.24 -0.51
N LEU A 123 4.53 13.28 -1.22
CA LEU A 123 3.21 13.25 -0.59
C LEU A 123 2.88 11.86 -0.05
N ASP A 124 3.24 10.81 -0.78
CA ASP A 124 3.06 9.43 -0.33
C ASP A 124 3.91 9.13 0.90
N LEU A 125 5.13 9.65 0.99
CA LEU A 125 5.96 9.55 2.19
C LEU A 125 5.29 10.20 3.40
N GLU A 126 4.72 11.39 3.24
CA GLU A 126 4.02 12.08 4.32
C GLU A 126 2.70 11.39 4.69
N LEU A 127 1.96 10.89 3.71
CA LEU A 127 0.74 10.11 3.92
C LEU A 127 1.03 8.80 4.64
N TYR A 128 2.09 8.10 4.25
CA TYR A 128 2.51 6.83 4.86
C TYR A 128 2.94 7.05 6.32
N ALA A 129 3.71 8.11 6.62
CA ALA A 129 4.06 8.45 7.99
C ALA A 129 2.82 8.70 8.86
N PHE A 130 1.81 9.40 8.31
CA PHE A 130 0.52 9.58 8.96
C PHE A 130 -0.22 8.24 9.15
N ALA A 131 -0.31 7.42 8.11
CA ALA A 131 -0.99 6.12 8.11
C ALA A 131 -0.40 5.19 9.19
N LYS A 132 0.93 5.11 9.26
CA LYS A 132 1.67 4.34 10.26
C LYS A 132 1.32 4.77 11.67
N LYS A 133 1.40 6.06 11.96
CA LYS A 133 1.03 6.60 13.27
C LYS A 133 -0.42 6.24 13.63
N LEU A 134 -1.35 6.43 12.69
CA LEU A 134 -2.76 6.13 12.90
C LEU A 134 -3.03 4.64 13.13
N MET A 135 -2.37 3.75 12.38
CA MET A 135 -2.49 2.30 12.54
C MET A 135 -2.07 1.87 13.94
N PHE A 136 -0.90 2.33 14.41
CA PHE A 136 -0.43 2.00 15.77
C PHE A 136 -1.34 2.58 16.86
N GLN A 137 -1.89 3.78 16.67
CA GLN A 137 -2.88 4.32 17.59
C GLN A 137 -4.16 3.47 17.66
N ARG A 138 -4.65 2.99 16.51
CA ARG A 138 -5.81 2.07 16.46
C ARG A 138 -5.49 0.73 17.12
N PHE A 139 -4.31 0.18 16.87
CA PHE A 139 -3.83 -1.04 17.50
C PHE A 139 -3.81 -0.94 19.02
N GLU A 140 -3.14 0.07 19.58
CA GLU A 140 -3.05 0.25 21.04
C GLU A 140 -4.43 0.46 21.69
N ARG A 141 -5.35 1.15 21.00
CA ARG A 141 -6.73 1.34 21.48
C ARG A 141 -7.52 0.03 21.53
N LEU A 142 -7.33 -0.86 20.56
CA LEU A 142 -7.97 -2.17 20.54
C LEU A 142 -7.36 -3.09 21.61
N LYS A 143 -6.02 -3.14 21.66
CA LYS A 143 -5.25 -3.86 22.68
C LYS A 143 -5.67 -3.48 24.10
N ALA A 144 -5.82 -2.19 24.39
CA ALA A 144 -6.21 -1.70 25.73
C ALA A 144 -7.62 -2.13 26.18
N LYS A 145 -8.48 -2.56 25.25
CA LYS A 145 -9.83 -3.06 25.53
C LYS A 145 -9.90 -4.59 25.58
N ASP A 146 -8.81 -5.25 25.25
CA ASP A 146 -8.71 -6.69 25.07
C ASP A 146 -8.03 -7.33 26.28
N ASN A 147 -8.83 -7.84 27.21
CA ASN A 147 -8.34 -8.49 28.43
C ASN A 147 -7.49 -9.75 28.14
N ASP A 148 -7.72 -10.39 27.00
CA ASP A 148 -7.05 -11.63 26.59
C ASP A 148 -6.04 -11.37 25.46
N PHE A 149 -5.60 -10.11 25.29
CA PHE A 149 -4.79 -9.68 24.17
C PHE A 149 -3.57 -10.56 23.92
N GLU A 150 -2.77 -10.83 24.95
CA GLU A 150 -1.53 -11.60 24.80
C GLU A 150 -1.82 -13.01 24.27
N VAL A 151 -2.90 -13.63 24.71
CA VAL A 151 -3.32 -14.95 24.24
C VAL A 151 -3.87 -14.86 22.83
N ARG A 152 -4.81 -13.95 22.54
CA ARG A 152 -5.45 -13.84 21.22
C ARG A 152 -4.44 -13.44 20.14
N PHE A 153 -3.59 -12.47 20.43
CA PHE A 153 -2.56 -12.00 19.50
C PHE A 153 -1.49 -13.06 19.23
N ALA A 154 -1.15 -13.90 20.21
CA ALA A 154 -0.25 -15.04 20.00
C ALA A 154 -0.85 -16.13 19.09
N HIS A 155 -2.18 -16.30 19.11
CA HIS A 155 -2.90 -17.39 18.45
C HIS A 155 -3.79 -16.94 17.27
N LEU A 156 -3.51 -15.79 16.66
CA LEU A 156 -4.21 -15.36 15.45
C LEU A 156 -4.17 -16.44 14.37
N GLY A 157 -5.31 -16.70 13.72
CA GLY A 157 -5.43 -17.76 12.72
C GLY A 157 -5.42 -19.20 13.27
N ASN A 158 -5.29 -19.42 14.58
CA ASN A 158 -5.37 -20.75 15.18
C ASN A 158 -6.78 -21.01 15.74
N LEU A 159 -7.72 -21.27 14.84
CA LEU A 159 -9.06 -21.74 15.22
C LEU A 159 -8.95 -23.21 15.63
N GLY A 160 -9.14 -23.49 16.93
CA GLY A 160 -9.00 -24.84 17.52
C GLY A 160 -9.92 -25.93 16.93
N VAL A 161 -10.75 -25.60 15.93
CA VAL A 161 -11.53 -26.56 15.13
C VAL A 161 -11.47 -26.15 13.66
N ARG A 162 -10.58 -26.78 12.89
CA ARG A 162 -10.51 -26.66 11.42
C ARG A 162 -11.57 -27.56 10.77
N ASN A 163 -12.85 -27.20 10.88
CA ASN A 163 -13.90 -27.79 10.05
C ASN A 163 -14.20 -26.84 8.89
N GLY A 164 -13.40 -26.90 7.82
CA GLY A 164 -13.66 -26.14 6.60
C GLY A 164 -12.41 -25.96 5.75
N VAL A 165 -12.41 -26.60 4.59
CA VAL A 165 -11.38 -26.49 3.56
C VAL A 165 -11.34 -25.05 3.04
N THR A 166 -10.26 -24.31 3.31
CA THR A 166 -9.79 -23.22 2.43
C THR A 166 -8.30 -22.95 2.73
N GLU A 167 -7.41 -23.82 2.24
CA GLU A 167 -6.04 -23.36 1.92
C GLU A 167 -6.16 -22.48 0.67
N PHE A 168 -6.17 -21.16 0.86
CA PHE A 168 -6.00 -20.23 -0.25
C PHE A 168 -4.50 -20.10 -0.51
N ASN A 169 -4.01 -20.78 -1.54
CA ASN A 169 -2.61 -20.76 -1.94
C ASN A 169 -2.33 -19.50 -2.79
N TRP A 170 -1.44 -18.63 -2.30
CA TRP A 170 -1.02 -17.42 -3.00
C TRP A 170 -0.13 -17.71 -4.21
N ASP A 171 0.62 -18.81 -4.19
CA ASP A 171 1.58 -19.18 -5.23
C ASP A 171 0.89 -19.67 -6.51
N SER A 172 -0.29 -20.30 -6.38
CA SER A 172 -1.03 -20.82 -7.54
C SER A 172 -1.67 -19.76 -8.43
N ASN A 173 -1.74 -18.49 -8.00
CA ASN A 173 -2.35 -17.41 -8.79
C ASN A 173 -1.32 -16.49 -9.47
N ILE A 174 -0.02 -16.79 -9.34
CA ILE A 174 1.05 -16.02 -9.99
C ILE A 174 1.42 -16.60 -11.36
N ASP A 175 1.12 -17.87 -11.62
CA ASP A 175 1.55 -18.58 -12.84
C ASP A 175 0.52 -18.57 -14.00
N ASP A 176 -0.69 -18.05 -13.80
CA ASP A 176 -1.75 -17.98 -14.85
C ASP A 176 -1.67 -16.72 -15.74
N MET A 177 -0.46 -16.23 -16.03
CA MET A 177 -0.24 -15.30 -17.16
C MET A 177 0.09 -16.13 -18.40
N PRO A 178 -0.79 -16.18 -19.43
CA PRO A 178 -0.52 -16.98 -20.61
C PRO A 178 0.74 -16.47 -21.31
N SER A 179 1.74 -17.32 -21.37
CA SER A 179 2.85 -17.22 -22.31
C SER A 179 2.27 -17.28 -23.72
N ASN A 180 2.15 -16.13 -24.38
CA ASN A 180 1.92 -16.10 -25.83
C ASN A 180 3.18 -16.67 -26.51
N GLU A 181 3.17 -17.98 -26.77
CA GLU A 181 3.95 -18.58 -27.84
C GLU A 181 3.36 -18.13 -29.18
N HIS A 182 4.15 -17.44 -30.00
CA HIS A 182 3.88 -17.30 -31.41
C HIS A 182 5.10 -17.78 -32.20
N HIS A 183 4.94 -18.97 -32.79
CA HIS A 183 5.51 -19.32 -34.09
C HIS A 183 4.84 -18.49 -35.19
#